data_AF-A0A3B9J0N2-F1
#
_entry.id   AF-A0A3B9J0N2-F1
#
_cell.length_a   1.000
_cell.length_b   1.000
_cell.length_c   1.000
_cell.angle_alpha   90.00
_cell.angle_beta   90.00
_cell.angle_gamma   90.00
#
_symmetry.space_group_name_H-M   'P 1'
#
loop_
_entity.id
_entity.type
_entity.pdbx_description
1 polymer ?
#
loop_
_entity_poly.entity_id
_entity_poly.type
_entity_poly.pdbx_seq_one_letter_code
_entity_poly.pdbx_strand_id
1 'polypeptide(L)'
;MNYEVTEAERNACARDGAVPLRNVVSEEWLEVLEDAIERDINEPGPYFHGYVPDSGVGRFHGNIRIWETDPEMKRFCTQGPLVSLAAQFFESSKVNLFYDQLFVKEPGTENRTRWHNDLPYWPVRGQQ
;
A
#
# COMPACT_ATOMS: atom_id res chain seq x y z
N MET A 1 8.51 14.51 -9.59
CA MET A 1 9.83 13.93 -9.97
C MET A 1 9.60 12.47 -10.30
N ASN A 2 10.11 11.99 -11.44
CA ASN A 2 10.06 10.56 -11.75
C ASN A 2 11.31 9.91 -11.15
N TYR A 3 11.11 8.99 -10.22
CA TYR A 3 12.20 8.20 -9.65
C TYR A 3 12.64 7.14 -10.65
N GLU A 4 13.94 7.05 -10.89
CA GLU A 4 14.55 6.04 -11.76
C GLU A 4 15.16 4.94 -10.90
N VAL A 5 14.61 3.73 -11.01
CA VAL A 5 15.10 2.55 -10.31
C VAL A 5 16.42 2.12 -10.92
N THR A 6 17.46 2.10 -10.08
CA THR A 6 18.79 1.67 -10.46
C THR A 6 18.88 0.16 -10.64
N GLU A 7 19.89 -0.29 -11.39
CA GLU A 7 20.20 -1.72 -11.51
C GLU A 7 20.54 -2.34 -10.15
N ALA A 8 21.22 -1.58 -9.27
CA ALA A 8 21.54 -2.02 -7.91
C ALA A 8 20.27 -2.28 -7.07
N GLU A 9 19.25 -1.44 -7.19
CA GLU A 9 17.97 -1.63 -6.49
C GLU A 9 17.18 -2.82 -7.03
N ARG A 10 17.13 -3.00 -8.37
CA ARG A 10 16.53 -4.20 -8.98
C ARG A 10 17.23 -5.47 -8.52
N ASN A 11 18.56 -5.49 -8.56
CA ASN A 11 19.36 -6.64 -8.13
C ASN A 11 19.20 -6.93 -6.63
N ALA A 12 19.09 -5.89 -5.79
CA ALA A 12 18.80 -6.06 -4.37
C ALA A 12 17.41 -6.66 -4.15
N CYS A 13 16.39 -6.14 -4.84
CA CYS A 13 15.03 -6.67 -4.76
C CYS A 13 14.96 -8.14 -5.20
N ALA A 14 15.59 -8.49 -6.32
CA ALA A 14 15.62 -9.85 -6.84
C ALA A 14 16.33 -10.85 -5.89
N ARG A 15 17.37 -10.41 -5.19
CA ARG A 15 18.12 -11.23 -4.24
C ARG A 15 17.41 -11.36 -2.89
N ASP A 16 16.88 -10.26 -2.36
CA ASP A 16 16.42 -10.16 -0.97
C ASP A 16 14.89 -10.29 -0.85
N GLY A 17 14.17 -10.21 -1.97
CA GLY A 17 12.70 -10.23 -2.04
C GLY A 17 12.04 -8.87 -1.78
N ALA A 18 12.81 -7.85 -1.38
CA ALA A 18 12.35 -6.48 -1.18
C ALA A 18 13.52 -5.48 -1.23
N VAL A 19 13.24 -4.22 -1.55
CA VAL A 19 14.22 -3.11 -1.51
C VAL A 19 13.56 -1.82 -0.99
N PRO A 20 14.20 -1.08 -0.07
CA PRO A 20 13.66 0.20 0.40
C PRO A 20 13.96 1.32 -0.59
N LEU A 21 12.93 2.01 -1.07
CA LEU A 21 13.07 3.26 -1.81
C LEU A 21 12.74 4.45 -0.90
N ARG A 22 13.48 5.55 -1.05
CA ARG A 22 13.35 6.76 -0.21
C ARG A 22 12.85 7.92 -1.07
N ASN A 23 11.97 8.74 -0.49
CA ASN A 23 11.49 9.99 -1.10
C ASN A 23 10.84 9.79 -2.49
N VAL A 24 10.19 8.65 -2.70
CA VAL A 24 9.51 8.33 -3.97
C VAL A 24 8.09 8.88 -4.06
N VAL A 25 7.50 9.22 -2.92
CA VAL A 25 6.19 9.89 -2.81
C VAL A 25 6.47 11.36 -2.50
N SER A 26 5.99 12.27 -3.34
CA SER A 26 6.13 13.71 -3.13
C SER A 26 5.21 14.20 -2.02
N GLU A 27 5.53 15.37 -1.45
CA GLU A 27 4.71 16.04 -0.44
C GLU A 27 3.24 16.19 -0.87
N GLU A 28 2.98 16.63 -2.10
CA GLU A 28 1.62 16.68 -2.67
C GLU A 28 0.87 15.34 -2.59
N TRP A 29 1.56 14.22 -2.85
CA TRP A 29 0.94 12.91 -2.76
C TRP A 29 0.78 12.43 -1.32
N LEU A 30 1.67 12.85 -0.42
CA LEU A 30 1.52 12.58 1.01
C LEU A 30 0.29 13.29 1.56
N GLU A 31 0.07 14.56 1.22
CA GLU A 31 -1.16 15.31 1.60
C GLU A 31 -2.42 14.59 1.10
N VAL A 32 -2.43 14.16 -0.17
CA VAL A 32 -3.55 13.39 -0.74
C VAL A 32 -3.83 12.09 0.02
N LEU A 33 -2.78 11.37 0.41
CA LEU A 33 -2.89 10.13 1.17
C LEU A 33 -3.38 10.40 2.60
N GLU A 34 -2.85 11.40 3.28
CA GLU A 34 -3.26 11.80 4.63
C GLU A 34 -4.76 12.13 4.67
N ASP A 35 -5.23 12.98 3.74
CA ASP A 35 -6.64 13.34 3.64
C ASP A 35 -7.53 12.12 3.35
N ALA A 36 -7.08 11.19 2.50
CA ALA A 36 -7.83 9.97 2.20
C ALA A 36 -7.90 9.01 3.39
N ILE A 37 -6.80 8.89 4.15
CA ILE A 37 -6.75 8.08 5.37
C ILE A 37 -7.72 8.64 6.41
N GLU A 38 -7.72 9.97 6.63
CA GLU A 38 -8.63 10.60 7.58
C GLU A 38 -10.10 10.46 7.15
N ARG A 39 -10.40 10.55 5.84
CA ARG A 39 -11.74 10.25 5.34
C ARG A 39 -12.15 8.81 5.63
N ASP A 40 -11.29 7.83 5.38
CA ASP A 40 -11.64 6.42 5.64
C ASP A 40 -11.74 6.08 7.14
N ILE A 41 -10.99 6.78 8.00
CA ILE A 41 -11.14 6.65 9.46
C ILE A 41 -12.54 7.15 9.91
N ASN A 42 -12.98 8.29 9.37
CA ASN A 42 -14.24 8.93 9.78
C ASN A 42 -15.47 8.29 9.11
N GLU A 43 -15.37 7.93 7.84
CA GLU A 43 -16.43 7.35 7.01
C GLU A 43 -15.88 6.13 6.25
N PRO A 44 -15.68 4.99 6.94
CA PRO A 44 -15.04 3.83 6.35
C PRO A 44 -15.78 3.28 5.15
N GLY A 45 -15.02 2.90 4.12
CA GLY A 45 -15.51 2.14 2.99
C GLY A 45 -16.11 0.77 3.37
N PRO A 46 -16.77 0.09 2.41
CA PRO A 46 -17.62 -1.07 2.67
C PRO A 46 -16.90 -2.33 3.16
N TYR A 47 -15.57 -2.40 3.04
CA TYR A 47 -14.78 -3.56 3.40
C TYR A 47 -13.87 -3.32 4.62
N PHE A 48 -14.26 -2.37 5.47
CA PHE A 48 -13.57 -2.09 6.72
C PHE A 48 -13.49 -3.31 7.64
N HIS A 49 -12.32 -3.49 8.25
CA HIS A 49 -12.06 -4.43 9.32
C HIS A 49 -11.15 -3.76 10.36
N GLY A 50 -11.63 -3.67 11.59
CA GLY A 50 -10.89 -3.05 12.67
C GLY A 50 -11.10 -3.79 13.98
N TYR A 51 -10.15 -3.61 14.89
CA TYR A 51 -10.21 -4.20 16.22
C TYR A 51 -9.83 -3.14 17.25
N VAL A 52 -10.65 -3.03 18.29
CA VAL A 52 -10.31 -2.27 19.50
C VAL A 52 -9.82 -3.30 20.53
N PRO A 53 -8.60 -3.17 21.06
CA PRO A 53 -8.10 -4.06 22.09
C PRO A 53 -8.95 -3.98 23.36
N ASP A 54 -9.05 -5.08 24.11
CA ASP A 54 -9.76 -5.11 25.41
C ASP A 54 -9.16 -4.14 26.44
N SER A 55 -7.88 -3.77 26.28
CA SER A 55 -7.21 -2.75 27.09
C SER A 55 -7.78 -1.34 26.88
N GLY A 56 -8.52 -1.12 25.78
CA GLY A 56 -9.00 0.19 25.35
C GLY A 56 -7.90 1.12 24.85
N VAL A 57 -6.66 0.64 24.73
CA VAL A 57 -5.50 1.43 24.29
C VAL A 57 -5.09 1.03 22.87
N GLY A 58 -5.02 2.02 21.99
CA GLY A 58 -4.73 1.83 20.58
C GLY A 58 -5.92 1.25 19.81
N ARG A 59 -5.83 1.30 18.49
CA ARG A 59 -6.82 0.80 17.55
C ARG A 59 -6.14 0.41 16.27
N PHE A 60 -6.56 -0.73 15.74
CA PHE A 60 -6.29 -1.09 14.36
C PHE A 60 -7.51 -0.73 13.51
N HIS A 61 -7.27 0.08 12.48
CA HIS A 61 -8.24 0.39 11.43
C HIS A 61 -7.69 -0.13 10.10
N GLY A 62 -8.37 -1.09 9.51
CA GLY A 62 -8.03 -1.67 8.22
C GLY A 62 -9.18 -1.52 7.24
N ASN A 63 -8.85 -1.29 5.97
CA ASN A 63 -9.83 -1.30 4.90
C ASN A 63 -9.19 -1.77 3.60
N ILE A 64 -9.99 -2.27 2.67
CA ILE A 64 -9.51 -2.87 1.44
C ILE A 64 -10.32 -2.37 0.25
N ARG A 65 -9.72 -2.33 -0.94
CA ARG A 65 -10.38 -1.87 -2.18
C ARG A 65 -10.88 -0.42 -2.08
N ILE A 66 -10.12 0.43 -1.41
CA ILE A 66 -10.46 1.83 -1.15
C ILE A 66 -10.44 2.63 -2.45
N TRP A 67 -9.56 2.26 -3.40
CA TRP A 67 -9.54 2.79 -4.77
C TRP A 67 -10.88 2.70 -5.52
N GLU A 68 -11.82 1.86 -5.08
CA GLU A 68 -13.13 1.75 -5.72
C GLU A 68 -14.13 2.79 -5.22
N THR A 69 -13.91 3.34 -4.03
CA THR A 69 -14.85 4.23 -3.34
C THR A 69 -14.28 5.62 -3.06
N ASP A 70 -12.95 5.77 -2.95
CA ASP A 70 -12.29 7.07 -2.81
C ASP A 70 -11.58 7.46 -4.13
N PRO A 71 -11.98 8.57 -4.78
CA PRO A 71 -11.44 8.98 -6.07
C PRO A 71 -9.97 9.41 -6.01
N GLU A 72 -9.49 9.91 -4.88
CA GLU A 72 -8.10 10.32 -4.71
C GLU A 72 -7.20 9.10 -4.47
N MET A 73 -7.65 8.11 -3.70
CA MET A 73 -6.96 6.82 -3.58
C MET A 73 -6.87 6.11 -4.93
N LYS A 74 -7.95 6.16 -5.72
CA LYS A 74 -7.93 5.69 -7.11
C LYS A 74 -6.89 6.40 -7.95
N ARG A 75 -6.84 7.73 -7.85
CA ARG A 75 -5.87 8.57 -8.58
C ARG A 75 -4.45 8.22 -8.17
N PHE A 76 -4.16 8.09 -6.87
CA PHE A 76 -2.85 7.67 -6.39
C PHE A 76 -2.46 6.27 -6.90
N CYS A 77 -3.36 5.28 -6.81
CA CYS A 77 -3.05 3.91 -7.22
C CYS A 77 -2.87 3.75 -8.74
N THR A 78 -3.45 4.63 -9.55
CA THR A 78 -3.45 4.52 -11.02
C THR A 78 -2.60 5.56 -11.74
N GLN A 79 -2.26 6.68 -11.09
CA GLN A 79 -1.52 7.81 -11.66
C GLN A 79 -0.37 8.29 -10.76
N GLY A 80 -0.28 7.77 -9.53
CA GLY A 80 0.78 8.12 -8.60
C GLY A 80 2.14 7.51 -8.96
N PRO A 81 3.19 7.86 -8.20
CA PRO A 81 4.58 7.50 -8.53
C PRO A 81 4.82 5.99 -8.53
N LEU A 82 4.02 5.22 -7.79
CA LEU A 82 4.17 3.78 -7.64
C LEU A 82 3.91 3.02 -8.96
N VAL A 83 3.12 3.58 -9.88
CA VAL A 83 2.82 2.93 -11.16
C VAL A 83 4.09 2.79 -12.01
N SER A 84 4.88 3.87 -12.13
CA SER A 84 6.15 3.86 -12.85
C SER A 84 7.18 2.97 -12.16
N LEU A 85 7.25 3.02 -10.83
CA LEU A 85 8.17 2.18 -10.06
C LEU A 85 7.89 0.69 -10.26
N ALA A 86 6.62 0.28 -10.15
CA ALA A 86 6.20 -1.09 -10.40
C ALA A 86 6.58 -1.55 -11.81
N ALA A 87 6.31 -0.71 -12.82
CA ALA A 87 6.69 -1.00 -14.21
C ALA A 87 8.21 -1.21 -14.38
N GLN A 88 9.04 -0.41 -13.70
CA GLN A 88 10.49 -0.54 -13.75
C GLN A 88 11.03 -1.80 -13.05
N PHE A 89 10.43 -2.23 -11.94
CA PHE A 89 10.80 -3.50 -11.29
C PHE A 89 10.32 -4.73 -12.05
N PHE A 90 9.11 -4.66 -12.63
CA PHE A 90 8.53 -5.76 -13.41
C PHE A 90 9.05 -5.82 -14.85
N GLU A 91 9.86 -4.84 -15.27
CA GLU A 91 10.32 -4.66 -16.65
C GLU A 91 9.14 -4.74 -17.64
N SER A 92 8.01 -4.13 -17.27
CA SER A 92 6.74 -4.26 -17.99
C SER A 92 6.29 -2.93 -18.56
N SER A 93 5.73 -2.97 -19.78
CA SER A 93 5.08 -1.81 -20.40
C SER A 93 3.67 -1.52 -19.85
N LYS A 94 3.12 -2.44 -19.05
CA LYS A 94 1.78 -2.32 -18.46
C LYS A 94 1.74 -2.89 -17.04
N VAL A 95 1.16 -2.11 -16.13
CA VAL A 95 0.82 -2.53 -14.77
C VAL A 95 -0.70 -2.47 -14.62
N ASN A 96 -1.29 -3.51 -14.02
CA ASN A 96 -2.71 -3.51 -13.67
C ASN A 96 -2.82 -3.44 -12.15
N LEU A 97 -3.60 -2.49 -11.64
CA LEU A 97 -3.95 -2.45 -10.23
C LEU A 97 -4.84 -3.68 -9.93
N PHE A 98 -4.39 -4.50 -8.99
CA PHE A 98 -5.16 -5.65 -8.54
C PHE A 98 -5.92 -5.35 -7.25
N TYR A 99 -5.27 -4.66 -6.31
CA TYR A 99 -5.73 -4.50 -4.95
C TYR A 99 -4.98 -3.35 -4.24
N ASP A 100 -5.69 -2.66 -3.33
CA ASP A 100 -5.10 -1.76 -2.33
C ASP A 100 -5.64 -2.10 -0.93
N GLN A 101 -4.89 -1.67 0.08
CA GLN A 101 -5.26 -1.86 1.48
C GLN A 101 -4.68 -0.76 2.36
N LEU A 102 -5.53 -0.26 3.25
CA LEU A 102 -5.14 0.64 4.32
C LEU A 102 -4.92 -0.13 5.61
N PHE A 103 -3.86 0.29 6.33
CA PHE A 103 -3.57 -0.14 7.68
C PHE A 103 -3.21 1.09 8.53
N VAL A 104 -4.07 1.45 9.46
CA VAL A 104 -3.78 2.44 10.49
C VAL A 104 -3.62 1.72 11.82
N LYS A 105 -2.49 1.94 12.48
CA LYS A 105 -2.19 1.42 13.82
C LYS A 105 -1.94 2.59 14.75
N GLU A 106 -2.89 2.87 15.63
CA GLU A 106 -2.68 3.90 16.64
C GLU A 106 -1.58 3.47 17.63
N PRO A 107 -0.89 4.42 18.28
CA PRO A 107 0.05 4.13 19.35
C PRO A 107 -0.55 3.21 20.41
N GLY A 108 0.20 2.19 20.82
CA GLY A 108 -0.25 1.20 21.82
C GLY A 108 -1.06 0.03 21.25
N THR A 109 -1.34 -0.01 19.94
CA THR A 109 -1.99 -1.17 19.31
C THR A 109 -1.10 -2.43 19.41
N GLU A 110 -1.53 -3.43 20.18
CA GLU A 110 -0.76 -4.65 20.44
C GLU A 110 -0.82 -5.68 19.30
N ASN A 111 -1.75 -5.53 18.35
CA ASN A 111 -1.98 -6.45 17.24
C ASN A 111 -0.78 -6.49 16.28
N ARG A 112 0.13 -7.44 16.53
CA ARG A 112 1.30 -7.72 15.68
C ARG A 112 0.87 -8.39 14.38
N THR A 113 1.42 -7.92 13.26
CA THR A 113 1.31 -8.63 11.98
C THR A 113 2.17 -9.90 12.06
N ARG A 114 1.55 -11.07 11.91
CA ARG A 114 2.25 -12.36 11.99
C ARG A 114 3.18 -12.55 10.78
N TRP A 115 4.20 -13.39 10.92
CA TRP A 115 5.01 -13.81 9.77
C TRP A 115 4.14 -14.58 8.76
N HIS A 116 4.15 -14.16 7.51
CA HIS A 116 3.43 -14.78 6.39
C HIS A 116 4.06 -14.38 5.06
N ASN A 117 3.64 -15.04 3.98
CA ASN A 117 3.82 -14.59 2.60
C ASN A 117 2.44 -14.36 1.96
N ASP A 118 2.33 -13.38 1.06
CA ASP A 118 1.02 -12.98 0.52
C ASP A 118 0.48 -13.92 -0.56
N LEU A 119 1.36 -14.53 -1.36
CA LEU A 119 0.99 -15.34 -2.53
C LEU A 119 -0.08 -16.43 -2.26
N PRO A 120 -0.06 -17.18 -1.14
CA PRO A 120 -1.07 -18.20 -0.85
C PRO A 120 -2.49 -17.66 -0.66
N TYR A 121 -2.67 -16.35 -0.42
CA TYR A 121 -3.97 -15.73 -0.22
C TYR A 121 -4.62 -15.27 -1.53
N TRP A 122 -3.87 -15.23 -2.64
CA TRP A 122 -4.34 -14.63 -3.87
C TRP A 122 -4.70 -15.66 -4.94
N PRO A 123 -5.82 -15.47 -5.67
CA PRO A 123 -6.22 -16.33 -6.77
C PRO A 123 -5.45 -16.00 -8.07
N VAL A 124 -4.15 -15.71 -7.96
CA VAL A 124 -3.26 -15.40 -9.09
C VAL A 124 -2.04 -16.31 -9.07
N ARG A 125 -1.50 -16.61 -10.25
CA ARG A 125 -0.19 -17.25 -10.43
C ARG A 125 0.60 -16.44 -11.45
N GLY A 126 1.90 -16.34 -11.25
CA GLY A 126 2.78 -15.58 -12.14
C GLY A 126 4.22 -15.63 -11.66
N GLN A 127 5.11 -15.08 -12.48
CA GLN A 127 6.52 -14.84 -12.16
C GLN A 127 6.85 -13.34 -12.18
N GLN A 128 5.83 -12.51 -12.35
CA GLN A 128 5.88 -11.05 -12.21
C GLN A 128 5.32 -10.69 -10.84
#